data_AF-A0AAV7SY72-F1
#
_entry.id   AF-A0AAV7SY72-F1
#
_cell.length_a   1.000
_cell.length_b   1.000
_cell.length_c   1.000
_cell.angle_alpha   90.00
_cell.angle_beta   90.00
_cell.angle_gamma   90.00
#
_symmetry.space_group_name_H-M   'P 1'
#
loop_
_entity.id
_entity.type
_entity.pdbx_description
1 polymer ?
#
loop_
_entity_poly.entity_id
_entity_poly.type
_entity_poly.pdbx_seq_one_letter_code
_entity_poly.pdbx_strand_id
1 'polypeptide(L)'
;MDIFLTPAATKSAPSRLIKKYCPPEQDPLFLRSDPAPDSVVIVAAKKLHSTSPSSSSPPDKESRKIDAAGRKVCYTASITMKAASDTALLGRYDRARWDSVLQFAEHLPKDKREDFLEVVGEGAMVSNQVISAAADSSILSAHNYAHGIALRRHAWLRLTSLKPEAQQRIQNLPFSGSTLFGSHADDEMARMKSELDTLKAVGMERPKEQRKVFRPYQRRLFRLHIGCLHAPSNSSSIIGVSPHNEGRQGVVQHLKLRQLDRLPHLSPESSLPPPPLSTPVGGSISNHLDEWLRITSDAWVLNIVRHGYVLRFTSPPPSIPPKTAS
;
A
#
# COMPACT_ATOMS: atom_id res chain seq x y z
N MET A 1 16.19 9.58 -3.96
CA MET A 1 14.94 8.95 -3.47
C MET A 1 14.74 7.72 -4.34
N ASP A 2 15.47 6.64 -4.03
CA ASP A 2 15.76 5.55 -4.98
C ASP A 2 14.79 4.36 -4.82
N ILE A 3 13.66 4.61 -4.17
CA ILE A 3 12.67 3.59 -3.80
C ILE A 3 12.06 2.92 -5.05
N PHE A 4 12.09 3.62 -6.19
CA PHE A 4 11.58 3.14 -7.47
C PHE A 4 12.56 2.28 -8.28
N LEU A 5 13.86 2.26 -7.93
CA LEU A 5 14.87 1.54 -8.72
C LEU A 5 14.90 0.03 -8.45
N THR A 6 14.41 -0.43 -7.29
CA THR A 6 14.31 -1.87 -7.00
C THR A 6 13.10 -2.16 -6.10
N PRO A 7 11.88 -2.20 -6.66
CA PRO A 7 10.64 -2.43 -5.89
C PRO A 7 10.70 -3.70 -5.03
N ALA A 8 11.39 -4.74 -5.50
CA ALA A 8 11.59 -6.01 -4.80
C ALA A 8 12.51 -5.93 -3.57
N ALA A 9 13.38 -4.92 -3.49
CA ALA A 9 14.33 -4.73 -2.38
C ALA A 9 13.80 -3.77 -1.29
N THR A 10 12.60 -3.22 -1.48
CA THR A 10 11.97 -2.36 -0.47
C THR A 10 11.73 -3.16 0.81
N LYS A 11 12.53 -2.86 1.84
CA LYS A 11 12.34 -3.38 3.20
C LYS A 11 10.88 -3.09 3.60
N SER A 12 10.30 -4.02 4.37
CA SER A 12 9.00 -3.87 5.02
C SER A 12 8.80 -2.44 5.52
N ALA A 13 7.55 -1.95 5.51
CA ALA A 13 7.18 -0.66 6.06
C ALA A 13 7.96 -0.40 7.37
N PRO A 14 8.59 0.77 7.54
CA PRO A 14 9.48 1.00 8.67
C PRO A 14 8.73 0.71 9.96
N SER A 15 9.34 -0.08 10.85
CA SER A 15 8.74 -0.55 12.11
C SER A 15 8.12 0.57 12.95
N ARG A 16 8.59 1.81 12.76
CA ARG A 16 8.05 3.03 13.36
C ARG A 16 6.61 3.34 12.92
N LEU A 17 6.29 3.22 11.63
CA LEU A 17 4.93 3.46 11.12
C LEU A 17 3.97 2.39 11.62
N ILE A 18 4.44 1.14 11.67
CA ILE A 18 3.69 0.01 12.23
C ILE A 18 3.33 0.30 13.68
N LYS A 19 4.30 0.69 14.52
CA LYS A 19 4.03 1.03 15.93
C LYS A 19 3.09 2.23 16.11
N LYS A 20 3.14 3.21 15.21
CA LYS A 20 2.32 4.43 15.32
C LYS A 20 0.86 4.21 14.89
N TYR A 21 0.64 3.38 13.87
CA TYR A 21 -0.66 3.26 13.22
C TYR A 21 -1.27 1.85 13.28
N CYS A 22 -0.61 0.83 13.86
CA CYS A 22 -1.30 -0.41 14.23
C CYS A 22 -2.06 -0.20 15.55
N PRO A 23 -3.40 -0.21 15.53
CA PRO A 23 -4.16 -0.27 16.77
C PRO A 23 -3.95 -1.64 17.45
N PRO A 24 -4.21 -1.74 18.78
CA PRO A 24 -4.34 -3.03 19.44
C PRO A 24 -5.41 -3.88 18.75
N GLU A 25 -5.25 -5.20 18.79
CA GLU A 25 -6.00 -6.22 18.00
C GLU A 25 -7.54 -6.19 18.14
N GLN A 26 -8.09 -5.28 18.94
CA GLN A 26 -9.51 -5.16 19.30
C GLN A 26 -10.25 -3.99 18.62
N ASP A 27 -9.59 -3.20 17.75
CA ASP A 27 -10.29 -2.12 17.05
C ASP A 27 -11.26 -2.68 15.99
N PRO A 28 -12.59 -2.51 16.13
CA PRO A 28 -13.57 -3.03 15.18
C PRO A 28 -13.46 -2.39 13.78
N LEU A 29 -12.78 -1.24 13.65
CA LEU A 29 -12.49 -0.60 12.36
C LEU A 29 -11.22 -1.14 11.72
N PHE A 30 -10.42 -1.92 12.44
CA PHE A 30 -9.22 -2.53 11.91
C PHE A 30 -9.58 -3.78 11.12
N LEU A 31 -9.58 -3.65 9.79
CA LEU A 31 -9.57 -4.81 8.90
C LEU A 31 -8.40 -5.70 9.34
N ARG A 32 -8.74 -6.90 9.85
CA ARG A 32 -7.74 -7.91 10.20
C ARG A 32 -6.73 -7.99 9.06
N SER A 33 -5.47 -7.79 9.43
CA SER A 33 -4.37 -7.63 8.46
C SER A 33 -4.20 -8.85 7.57
N ASP A 34 -4.74 -9.99 7.98
CA ASP A 34 -4.63 -11.24 7.26
C ASP A 34 -5.94 -12.04 7.39
N PRO A 35 -6.95 -11.82 6.51
CA PRO A 35 -8.12 -12.68 6.49
C PRO A 35 -7.68 -14.13 6.36
N ALA A 36 -8.18 -14.96 7.27
CA ALA A 36 -7.77 -16.35 7.35
C ALA A 36 -8.14 -17.07 6.05
N PRO A 37 -7.28 -17.99 5.58
CA PRO A 37 -7.67 -18.92 4.56
C PRO A 37 -8.62 -19.95 5.21
N ASP A 38 -9.91 -19.64 5.25
CA ASP A 38 -10.97 -20.64 5.38
C ASP A 38 -11.83 -20.66 4.10
N SER A 39 -12.33 -21.86 3.75
CA SER A 39 -13.27 -22.19 2.66
C SER A 39 -12.94 -23.56 2.06
N VAL A 40 -13.95 -24.19 1.44
CA VAL A 40 -13.82 -25.40 0.61
C VAL A 40 -12.72 -25.27 -0.45
N VAL A 41 -12.46 -24.07 -0.95
CA VAL A 41 -11.44 -23.79 -1.98
C VAL A 41 -10.04 -24.16 -1.47
N ILE A 42 -9.73 -23.81 -0.23
CA ILE A 42 -8.42 -24.10 0.37
C ILE A 42 -8.28 -25.59 0.69
N VAL A 43 -9.37 -26.23 1.14
CA VAL A 43 -9.40 -27.68 1.35
C VAL A 43 -9.14 -28.42 0.03
N ALA A 44 -9.78 -27.99 -1.06
CA ALA A 44 -9.57 -28.55 -2.40
C ALA A 44 -8.13 -28.34 -2.90
N ALA A 45 -7.58 -27.13 -2.74
CA ALA A 45 -6.20 -26.81 -3.12
C ALA A 45 -5.18 -27.65 -2.32
N LYS A 46 -5.39 -27.81 -1.01
CA LYS A 46 -4.54 -28.64 -0.15
C LYS A 46 -4.61 -30.12 -0.54
N LYS A 47 -5.80 -30.65 -0.85
CA LYS A 47 -5.98 -32.05 -1.25
C LYS A 47 -5.23 -32.40 -2.54
N LEU A 48 -5.11 -31.46 -3.48
CA LEU A 48 -4.44 -31.70 -4.76
C LEU A 48 -2.91 -31.67 -4.66
N HIS A 49 -2.36 -30.90 -3.72
CA HIS A 49 -0.93 -30.55 -3.71
C HIS A 49 -0.17 -30.83 -2.41
N SER A 50 -0.82 -31.27 -1.33
CA SER A 50 -0.17 -31.43 -0.02
C SER A 50 -0.52 -32.74 0.69
N THR A 51 0.49 -33.34 1.32
CA THR A 51 0.37 -34.38 2.37
C THR A 51 0.34 -33.79 3.79
N SER A 52 0.60 -32.47 3.96
CA SER A 52 0.64 -31.79 5.25
C SER A 52 -0.54 -30.80 5.44
N PRO A 53 -1.40 -30.99 6.45
CA PRO A 53 -2.64 -30.23 6.61
C PRO A 53 -2.51 -28.81 7.19
N SER A 54 -1.37 -28.42 7.78
CA SER A 54 -1.29 -27.26 8.69
C SER A 54 -0.78 -25.93 8.10
N SER A 55 -0.43 -25.83 6.82
CA SER A 55 0.09 -24.57 6.26
C SER A 55 -1.02 -23.53 6.03
N SER A 56 -0.82 -22.30 6.51
CA SER A 56 -1.61 -21.09 6.19
C SER A 56 -1.19 -20.42 4.88
N SER A 57 -0.20 -20.98 4.18
CA SER A 57 0.32 -20.49 2.91
C SER A 57 0.17 -21.53 1.79
N PRO A 58 0.09 -21.10 0.52
CA PRO A 58 0.02 -22.00 -0.63
C PRO A 58 1.18 -23.03 -0.69
N PRO A 59 0.95 -24.28 -1.14
CA PRO A 59 2.00 -25.31 -1.28
C PRO A 59 3.01 -25.10 -2.42
N ASP A 60 2.68 -24.38 -3.49
CA ASP A 60 3.64 -24.13 -4.58
C ASP A 60 4.43 -22.83 -4.37
N LYS A 61 5.66 -22.79 -4.92
CA LYS A 61 6.58 -21.65 -4.73
C LYS A 61 6.06 -20.36 -5.34
N GLU A 62 5.33 -20.43 -6.46
CA GLU A 62 4.89 -19.24 -7.17
C GLU A 62 3.68 -18.62 -6.47
N SER A 63 2.65 -19.40 -6.14
CA SER A 63 1.49 -18.89 -5.41
C SER A 63 1.86 -18.44 -4.01
N ARG A 64 2.85 -19.03 -3.34
CA ARG A 64 3.39 -18.44 -2.10
C ARG A 64 3.89 -17.01 -2.28
N LYS A 65 4.58 -16.73 -3.39
CA LYS A 65 5.08 -15.38 -3.67
C LYS A 65 3.93 -14.42 -3.94
N ILE A 66 2.92 -14.85 -4.72
CA ILE A 66 1.74 -14.04 -5.04
C ILE A 66 0.93 -13.76 -3.77
N ASP A 67 0.69 -14.77 -2.95
CA ASP A 67 -0.04 -14.65 -1.69
C ASP A 67 0.71 -13.76 -0.69
N ALA A 68 2.05 -13.90 -0.58
CA ALA A 68 2.86 -13.01 0.23
C ALA A 68 2.82 -11.55 -0.27
N ALA A 69 2.83 -11.33 -1.60
CA ALA A 69 2.66 -10.01 -2.18
C ALA A 69 1.28 -9.42 -1.87
N GLY A 70 0.22 -10.22 -2.02
CA GLY A 70 -1.14 -9.81 -1.69
C GLY A 70 -1.31 -9.47 -0.20
N ARG A 71 -0.74 -10.26 0.72
CA ARG A 71 -0.70 -9.94 2.16
C ARG A 71 0.01 -8.61 2.44
N LYS A 72 1.17 -8.38 1.79
CA LYS A 72 1.90 -7.10 1.93
C LYS A 72 1.02 -5.93 1.49
N VAL A 73 0.34 -6.06 0.35
CA VAL A 73 -0.58 -5.03 -0.18
C VAL A 73 -1.74 -4.77 0.79
N CYS A 74 -2.45 -5.81 1.24
CA CYS A 74 -3.52 -5.68 2.24
C CYS A 74 -3.02 -4.97 3.51
N TYR A 75 -1.89 -5.41 4.05
CA TYR A 75 -1.32 -4.84 5.27
C TYR A 75 -0.98 -3.36 5.11
N THR A 76 -0.28 -2.98 4.03
CA THR A 76 0.06 -1.59 3.76
C THR A 76 -1.19 -0.73 3.58
N ALA A 77 -2.21 -1.25 2.89
CA ALA A 77 -3.48 -0.57 2.68
C ALA A 77 -4.25 -0.35 3.99
N SER A 78 -4.25 -1.33 4.90
CA SER A 78 -4.86 -1.15 6.24
C SER A 78 -4.18 -0.04 7.04
N ILE A 79 -2.85 0.04 6.99
CA ILE A 79 -2.09 1.10 7.68
C ILE A 79 -2.42 2.47 7.09
N THR A 80 -2.43 2.60 5.76
CA THR A 80 -2.73 3.88 5.12
C THR A 80 -4.18 4.30 5.35
N MET A 81 -5.11 3.34 5.38
CA MET A 81 -6.51 3.61 5.73
C MET A 81 -6.65 4.13 7.17
N LYS A 82 -5.90 3.56 8.13
CA LYS A 82 -5.89 4.05 9.52
C LYS A 82 -5.30 5.46 9.61
N ALA A 83 -4.16 5.69 8.96
CA ALA A 83 -3.54 7.02 8.92
C ALA A 83 -4.47 8.08 8.30
N ALA A 84 -5.19 7.71 7.23
CA ALA A 84 -6.19 8.57 6.61
C ALA A 84 -7.35 8.85 7.58
N SER A 85 -7.87 7.84 8.27
CA SER A 85 -8.91 8.03 9.29
C SER A 85 -8.46 8.99 10.41
N ASP A 86 -7.24 8.84 10.90
CA ASP A 86 -6.67 9.73 11.93
C ASP A 86 -6.50 11.16 11.41
N THR A 87 -6.09 11.29 10.14
CA THR A 87 -5.94 12.59 9.48
C THR A 87 -7.29 13.28 9.30
N ALA A 88 -8.35 12.54 8.94
CA ALA A 88 -9.70 13.08 8.85
C ALA A 88 -10.22 13.54 10.22
N LEU A 89 -9.93 12.78 11.29
CA LEU A 89 -10.29 13.17 12.65
C LEU A 89 -9.60 14.47 13.08
N LEU A 90 -8.30 14.59 12.82
CA LEU A 90 -7.54 15.81 13.09
C LEU A 90 -8.08 17.00 12.28
N GLY A 91 -8.33 16.82 10.98
CA GLY A 91 -8.90 17.87 10.14
C GLY A 91 -10.27 18.35 10.62
N ARG A 92 -11.13 17.43 11.11
CA ARG A 92 -12.43 17.80 11.72
C ARG A 92 -12.27 18.58 13.01
N TYR A 93 -11.33 18.18 13.87
CA TYR A 93 -11.02 18.91 15.10
C TYR A 93 -10.51 20.32 14.79
N ASP A 94 -9.57 20.45 13.84
CA ASP A 94 -9.04 21.75 13.42
C ASP A 94 -10.15 22.63 12.82
N ARG A 95 -11.05 22.06 12.01
CA ARG A 95 -12.20 22.78 11.46
C ARG A 95 -13.10 23.35 12.56
N ALA A 96 -13.47 22.52 13.54
CA ALA A 96 -14.30 22.94 14.67
C ALA A 96 -13.59 24.00 15.54
N ARG A 97 -12.26 23.93 15.62
CA ARG A 97 -11.46 24.94 16.29
C ARG A 97 -11.50 26.28 15.55
N TRP A 98 -11.39 26.28 14.23
CA TRP A 98 -11.55 27.51 13.43
C TRP A 98 -12.95 28.11 13.56
N ASP A 99 -13.99 27.28 13.64
CA ASP A 99 -15.36 27.76 13.92
C ASP A 99 -15.48 28.42 15.30
N SER A 100 -14.74 27.92 16.30
CA SER A 100 -14.69 28.54 17.63
C SER A 100 -13.88 29.85 17.61
N VAL A 101 -12.76 29.88 16.87
CA VAL A 101 -11.93 31.08 16.72
C VAL A 101 -12.71 32.21 16.05
N LEU A 102 -13.58 31.88 15.08
CA LEU A 102 -14.43 32.86 14.39
C LEU A 102 -15.25 33.73 15.36
N GLN A 103 -15.66 33.18 16.51
CA GLN A 103 -16.46 33.90 17.52
C GLN A 103 -15.71 35.09 18.15
N PHE A 104 -14.37 35.11 18.10
CA PHE A 104 -13.59 36.24 18.61
C PHE A 104 -13.63 37.45 17.67
N ALA A 105 -14.10 37.31 16.43
CA ALA A 105 -14.20 38.42 15.47
C ALA A 105 -15.03 39.60 16.00
N GLU A 106 -16.05 39.31 16.81
CA GLU A 106 -16.94 40.32 17.41
C GLU A 106 -16.22 41.24 18.40
N HIS A 107 -15.16 40.72 19.05
CA HIS A 107 -14.40 41.40 20.10
C HIS A 107 -13.22 42.21 19.53
N LEU A 108 -12.93 42.08 18.24
CA LEU A 108 -11.82 42.78 17.60
C LEU A 108 -12.20 44.21 17.16
N PRO A 109 -11.24 45.16 17.22
CA PRO A 109 -11.37 46.46 16.57
C PRO A 109 -11.76 46.34 15.10
N LYS A 110 -12.55 47.30 14.59
CA LYS A 110 -13.09 47.24 13.23
C LYS A 110 -12.01 47.15 12.15
N ASP A 111 -10.89 47.85 12.36
CA ASP A 111 -9.75 47.89 11.44
C ASP A 111 -8.94 46.59 11.38
N LYS A 112 -9.15 45.65 12.33
CA LYS A 112 -8.47 44.34 12.38
C LYS A 112 -9.38 43.17 12.06
N ARG A 113 -10.67 43.42 11.91
CA ARG A 113 -11.67 42.36 11.73
C ARG A 113 -11.54 41.67 10.38
N GLU A 114 -11.27 42.42 9.32
CA GLU A 114 -11.14 41.88 7.96
C GLU A 114 -9.93 40.92 7.86
N ASP A 115 -8.75 41.38 8.25
CA ASP A 115 -7.52 40.55 8.33
C ASP A 115 -7.74 39.28 9.17
N PHE A 116 -8.44 39.39 10.30
CA PHE A 116 -8.74 38.23 11.15
C PHE A 116 -9.68 37.23 10.47
N LEU A 117 -10.73 37.71 9.80
CA LEU A 117 -11.68 36.86 9.09
C LEU A 117 -11.01 36.14 7.92
N GLU A 118 -10.07 36.79 7.22
CA GLU A 118 -9.27 36.17 6.18
C GLU A 118 -8.47 34.99 6.73
N VAL A 119 -7.70 35.19 7.83
CA VAL A 119 -6.90 34.13 8.47
C VAL A 119 -7.77 32.96 8.94
N VAL A 120 -8.93 33.25 9.56
CA VAL A 120 -9.87 32.20 9.99
C VAL A 120 -10.45 31.44 8.79
N GLY A 121 -10.79 32.15 7.72
CA GLY A 121 -11.27 31.58 6.46
C GLY A 121 -10.24 30.65 5.81
N GLU A 122 -8.99 31.09 5.72
CA GLU A 122 -7.88 30.26 5.23
C GLU A 122 -7.68 29.01 6.09
N GLY A 123 -7.66 29.17 7.42
CA GLY A 123 -7.55 28.05 8.35
C GLY A 123 -8.65 27.00 8.16
N ALA A 124 -9.91 27.46 8.06
CA ALA A 124 -11.06 26.61 7.79
C ALA A 124 -10.95 25.89 6.43
N MET A 125 -10.51 26.59 5.38
CA MET A 125 -10.29 26.04 4.05
C MET A 125 -9.23 24.95 4.07
N VAL A 126 -8.09 25.18 4.74
CA VAL A 126 -7.02 24.18 4.90
C VAL A 126 -7.53 22.94 5.64
N SER A 127 -8.28 23.10 6.72
CA SER A 127 -8.87 21.96 7.44
C SER A 127 -9.81 21.15 6.55
N ASN A 128 -10.65 21.81 5.73
CA ASN A 128 -11.50 21.12 4.76
C ASN A 128 -10.67 20.35 3.73
N GLN A 129 -9.58 20.94 3.22
CA GLN A 129 -8.68 20.28 2.28
C GLN A 129 -8.01 19.03 2.89
N VAL A 130 -7.61 19.09 4.17
CA VAL A 130 -7.07 17.94 4.90
C VAL A 130 -8.10 16.82 5.01
N ILE A 131 -9.36 17.14 5.33
CA ILE A 131 -10.46 16.16 5.40
C ILE A 131 -10.68 15.50 4.03
N SER A 132 -10.73 16.27 2.95
CA SER A 132 -10.89 15.76 1.59
C SER A 132 -9.73 14.85 1.18
N ALA A 133 -8.49 15.28 1.41
CA ALA A 133 -7.29 14.48 1.11
C ALA A 133 -7.24 13.17 1.91
N ALA A 134 -7.73 13.19 3.15
CA ALA A 134 -7.88 11.99 3.96
C ALA A 134 -8.94 11.04 3.37
N ALA A 135 -10.09 11.56 2.91
CA ALA A 135 -11.12 10.75 2.26
C ALA A 135 -10.59 10.07 0.98
N ASP A 136 -9.88 10.81 0.13
CA ASP A 136 -9.25 10.26 -1.08
C ASP A 136 -8.23 9.16 -0.76
N SER A 137 -7.42 9.39 0.29
CA SER A 137 -6.44 8.40 0.78
C SER A 137 -7.11 7.13 1.29
N SER A 138 -8.27 7.25 1.96
CA SER A 138 -9.06 6.10 2.40
C SER A 138 -9.64 5.31 1.22
N ILE A 139 -10.16 5.99 0.19
CA ILE A 139 -10.67 5.35 -1.03
C ILE A 139 -9.56 4.57 -1.74
N LEU A 140 -8.39 5.20 -1.95
CA LEU A 140 -7.24 4.54 -2.56
C LEU A 140 -6.76 3.34 -1.74
N SER A 141 -6.76 3.47 -0.42
CA SER A 141 -6.41 2.37 0.49
C SER A 141 -7.40 1.21 0.37
N ALA A 142 -8.70 1.48 0.29
CA ALA A 142 -9.71 0.44 0.08
C ALA A 142 -9.50 -0.30 -1.25
N HIS A 143 -9.23 0.41 -2.34
CA HIS A 143 -8.90 -0.20 -3.64
C HIS A 143 -7.64 -1.07 -3.57
N ASN A 144 -6.58 -0.59 -2.93
CA ASN A 144 -5.35 -1.37 -2.74
C ASN A 144 -5.62 -2.62 -1.91
N TYR A 145 -6.41 -2.50 -0.84
CA TYR A 145 -6.80 -3.65 -0.03
C TYR A 145 -7.55 -4.69 -0.88
N ALA A 146 -8.51 -4.28 -1.70
CA ALA A 146 -9.23 -5.15 -2.62
C ALA A 146 -8.31 -5.83 -3.65
N HIS A 147 -7.33 -5.11 -4.21
CA HIS A 147 -6.30 -5.71 -5.07
C HIS A 147 -5.47 -6.76 -4.33
N GLY A 148 -5.08 -6.50 -3.08
CA GLY A 148 -4.39 -7.47 -2.24
C GLY A 148 -5.22 -8.75 -2.03
N ILE A 149 -6.53 -8.61 -1.76
CA ILE A 149 -7.46 -9.75 -1.66
C ILE A 149 -7.55 -10.52 -2.98
N ALA A 150 -7.67 -9.83 -4.11
CA ALA A 150 -7.72 -10.47 -5.42
C ALA A 150 -6.44 -11.27 -5.73
N LEU A 151 -5.26 -10.72 -5.42
CA LEU A 151 -3.97 -11.42 -5.57
C LEU A 151 -3.92 -12.69 -4.70
N ARG A 152 -4.36 -12.59 -3.45
CA ARG A 152 -4.41 -13.74 -2.54
C ARG A 152 -5.37 -14.81 -3.04
N ARG A 153 -6.60 -14.43 -3.42
CA ARG A 153 -7.57 -15.37 -4.01
C ARG A 153 -7.00 -16.04 -5.25
N HIS A 154 -6.36 -15.29 -6.13
CA HIS A 154 -5.73 -15.81 -7.34
C HIS A 154 -4.64 -16.84 -7.01
N ALA A 155 -3.76 -16.56 -6.04
CA ALA A 155 -2.74 -17.49 -5.58
C ALA A 155 -3.33 -18.83 -5.14
N TRP A 156 -4.42 -18.81 -4.37
CA TRP A 156 -5.07 -20.04 -3.90
C TRP A 156 -5.86 -20.75 -5.01
N LEU A 157 -6.56 -20.01 -5.87
CA LEU A 157 -7.37 -20.60 -6.95
C LEU A 157 -6.52 -21.31 -8.01
N ARG A 158 -5.31 -20.83 -8.28
CA ARG A 158 -4.35 -21.47 -9.19
C ARG A 158 -3.98 -22.90 -8.81
N LEU A 159 -4.12 -23.24 -7.52
CA LEU A 159 -3.86 -24.57 -6.99
C LEU A 159 -5.07 -25.50 -7.02
N THR A 160 -6.20 -24.99 -7.50
CA THR A 160 -7.40 -25.80 -7.68
C THR A 160 -7.43 -26.37 -9.10
N SER A 161 -8.12 -27.49 -9.28
CA SER A 161 -8.42 -28.05 -10.60
C SER A 161 -9.62 -27.39 -11.28
N LEU A 162 -10.07 -26.23 -10.78
CA LEU A 162 -11.20 -25.50 -11.33
C LEU A 162 -10.88 -24.96 -12.73
N LYS A 163 -11.91 -24.87 -13.57
CA LYS A 163 -11.79 -24.22 -14.88
C LYS A 163 -11.55 -22.71 -14.71
N PRO A 164 -10.85 -22.04 -15.65
CA PRO A 164 -10.58 -20.60 -15.58
C PRO A 164 -11.83 -19.75 -15.34
N GLU A 165 -12.97 -20.11 -15.94
CA GLU A 165 -14.24 -19.40 -15.76
C GLU A 165 -14.76 -19.51 -14.33
N ALA A 166 -14.65 -20.70 -13.72
CA ALA A 166 -15.03 -20.93 -12.33
C ALA A 166 -14.09 -20.19 -11.36
N GLN A 167 -12.79 -20.19 -11.64
CA GLN A 167 -11.81 -19.43 -10.87
C GLN A 167 -12.14 -17.93 -10.90
N GLN A 168 -12.43 -17.38 -12.08
CA GLN A 168 -12.78 -15.97 -12.24
C GLN A 168 -14.05 -15.60 -11.49
N ARG A 169 -15.10 -16.44 -11.53
CA ARG A 169 -16.33 -16.22 -10.76
C ARG A 169 -16.05 -16.15 -9.26
N ILE A 170 -15.32 -17.13 -8.71
CA ILE A 170 -14.98 -17.15 -7.28
C ILE A 170 -14.08 -15.97 -6.90
N GLN A 171 -13.11 -15.64 -7.75
CA GLN A 171 -12.19 -14.53 -7.50
C GLN A 171 -12.92 -13.19 -7.35
N ASN A 172 -13.95 -12.96 -8.16
CA ASN A 172 -14.71 -11.71 -8.25
C ASN A 172 -15.88 -11.61 -7.24
N LEU A 173 -16.07 -12.60 -6.36
CA LEU A 173 -17.10 -12.53 -5.33
C LEU A 173 -16.86 -11.34 -4.38
N PRO A 174 -17.91 -10.79 -3.74
CA PRO A 174 -17.73 -9.81 -2.68
C PRO A 174 -16.80 -10.31 -1.56
N PHE A 175 -16.13 -9.39 -0.86
CA PHE A 175 -15.30 -9.72 0.29
C PHE A 175 -15.98 -9.25 1.58
N SER A 176 -16.23 -10.18 2.50
CA SER A 176 -17.01 -9.93 3.72
C SER A 176 -16.15 -9.53 4.93
N GLY A 177 -14.84 -9.36 4.79
CA GLY A 177 -13.95 -8.89 5.86
C GLY A 177 -13.38 -9.97 6.78
N SER A 178 -14.07 -11.09 6.96
CA SER A 178 -13.68 -12.14 7.92
C SER A 178 -12.67 -13.14 7.34
N THR A 179 -12.90 -13.60 6.12
CA THR A 179 -12.17 -14.73 5.54
C THR A 179 -11.90 -14.50 4.06
N LEU A 180 -10.84 -15.12 3.52
CA LEU A 180 -10.36 -14.80 2.18
C LEU A 180 -11.42 -15.05 1.09
N PHE A 181 -12.23 -16.10 1.25
CA PHE A 181 -13.25 -16.51 0.29
C PHE A 181 -14.68 -16.34 0.83
N GLY A 182 -14.88 -16.59 2.13
CA GLY A 182 -16.18 -16.49 2.79
C GLY A 182 -17.18 -17.57 2.35
N SER A 183 -18.38 -17.52 2.93
CA SER A 183 -19.48 -18.42 2.59
C SER A 183 -19.91 -18.30 1.12
N HIS A 184 -19.78 -17.12 0.52
CA HIS A 184 -20.12 -16.88 -0.88
C HIS A 184 -19.36 -17.80 -1.85
N ALA A 185 -18.11 -18.15 -1.54
CA ALA A 185 -17.36 -19.08 -2.38
C ALA A 185 -17.88 -20.51 -2.25
N ASP A 186 -18.32 -20.91 -1.06
CA ASP A 186 -18.90 -22.23 -0.82
C ASP A 186 -20.26 -22.34 -1.53
N ASP A 187 -21.09 -21.29 -1.46
CA ASP A 187 -22.37 -21.18 -2.17
C ASP A 187 -22.16 -21.24 -3.69
N GLU A 188 -21.18 -20.50 -4.22
CA GLU A 188 -20.86 -20.52 -5.65
C GLU A 188 -20.35 -21.89 -6.10
N MET A 189 -19.53 -22.56 -5.29
CA MET A 189 -19.07 -23.92 -5.56
C MET A 189 -20.22 -24.92 -5.57
N ALA A 190 -21.17 -24.81 -4.63
CA ALA A 190 -22.37 -25.63 -4.59
C ALA A 190 -23.26 -25.40 -5.82
N ARG A 191 -23.46 -24.13 -6.22
CA ARG A 191 -24.20 -23.74 -7.43
C ARG A 191 -23.59 -24.34 -8.68
N MET A 192 -22.28 -24.20 -8.86
CA MET A 192 -21.55 -24.77 -10.01
C MET A 192 -21.64 -26.30 -10.07
N LYS A 193 -21.62 -26.97 -8.91
CA LYS A 193 -21.83 -28.41 -8.83
C LYS A 193 -23.24 -28.79 -9.30
N SER A 194 -24.26 -28.07 -8.83
CA SER A 194 -25.64 -28.29 -9.25
C SER A 194 -25.83 -28.08 -10.75
N GLU A 195 -25.24 -27.03 -11.32
CA GLU A 195 -25.28 -26.79 -12.78
C GLU A 195 -24.67 -27.95 -13.56
N LEU A 196 -23.54 -28.48 -13.10
CA LEU A 196 -22.88 -29.63 -13.73
C LEU A 196 -23.74 -30.90 -13.64
N ASP A 197 -24.37 -31.15 -12.50
CA ASP A 197 -25.23 -32.31 -12.29
C ASP A 197 -26.51 -32.22 -13.14
N THR A 198 -27.10 -31.02 -13.30
CA THR A 198 -28.21 -30.76 -14.21
C THR A 198 -27.81 -30.99 -15.67
N LEU A 199 -26.65 -30.48 -16.11
CA LEU A 199 -26.16 -30.69 -17.47
C LEU A 199 -25.95 -32.18 -17.80
N LYS A 200 -25.46 -32.95 -16.81
CA LYS A 200 -25.35 -34.41 -16.93
C LYS A 200 -26.72 -35.07 -17.05
N ALA A 201 -27.70 -34.65 -16.25
CA ALA A 201 -29.05 -35.22 -16.28
C ALA A 201 -29.77 -34.99 -17.61
N VAL A 202 -29.53 -33.85 -18.28
CA VAL A 202 -30.10 -33.52 -19.60
C VAL A 202 -29.33 -34.18 -20.76
N GLY A 203 -28.27 -34.95 -20.47
CA GLY A 203 -27.45 -35.60 -21.50
C GLY A 203 -26.59 -34.61 -22.31
N MET A 204 -26.49 -33.36 -21.86
CA MET A 204 -25.63 -32.32 -22.47
C MET A 204 -24.20 -32.38 -21.94
N GLU A 205 -23.72 -33.57 -21.56
CA GLU A 205 -22.32 -33.74 -21.23
C GLU A 205 -21.51 -33.42 -22.50
N ARG A 206 -20.69 -32.37 -22.45
CA ARG A 206 -19.81 -32.05 -23.58
C ARG A 206 -19.05 -33.33 -23.93
N PRO A 207 -19.02 -33.74 -25.22
CA PRO A 207 -18.27 -34.91 -25.63
C PRO A 207 -16.88 -34.81 -25.01
N LYS A 208 -16.46 -35.85 -24.28
CA LYS A 208 -15.10 -35.92 -23.75
C LYS A 208 -14.19 -35.75 -24.94
N GLU A 209 -13.62 -34.55 -25.08
CA GLU A 209 -12.59 -34.29 -26.07
C GLU A 209 -11.55 -35.36 -25.80
N GLN A 210 -11.51 -36.37 -26.68
CA GLN A 210 -10.49 -37.39 -26.62
C GLN A 210 -9.22 -36.61 -26.83
N ARG A 211 -8.55 -36.27 -25.72
CA ARG A 211 -7.22 -35.70 -25.73
C ARG A 211 -6.39 -36.71 -26.48
N LYS A 212 -6.22 -36.48 -27.79
CA LYS A 212 -5.22 -37.17 -28.60
C LYS A 212 -3.95 -36.96 -27.82
N VAL A 213 -3.45 -38.04 -27.21
CA VAL A 213 -2.22 -38.03 -26.42
C VAL A 213 -1.18 -37.43 -27.35
N PHE A 214 -0.85 -36.16 -27.12
CA PHE A 214 0.18 -35.48 -27.88
C PHE A 214 1.46 -36.21 -27.54
N ARG A 215 1.87 -37.13 -28.42
CA ARG A 215 3.19 -37.74 -28.34
C ARG A 215 4.16 -36.63 -28.72
N PRO A 216 4.96 -36.08 -27.80
CA PRO A 216 5.97 -35.12 -28.17
C PRO A 216 6.83 -35.78 -29.23
N TYR A 217 6.92 -35.15 -30.40
CA TYR A 217 7.78 -35.57 -31.49
C TYR A 217 9.18 -35.74 -30.90
N GLN A 218 9.67 -36.97 -30.79
CA GLN A 218 11.06 -37.23 -30.39
C GLN A 218 11.93 -36.55 -31.46
N ARG A 219 12.45 -35.36 -31.14
CA ARG A 219 13.54 -34.75 -31.91
C ARG A 219 14.70 -35.73 -31.86
N ARG A 220 14.91 -36.47 -32.95
CA ARG A 220 16.17 -37.15 -33.23
C ARG A 220 17.25 -36.08 -33.16
N LEU A 221 18.06 -36.13 -32.11
CA LEU A 221 19.29 -35.35 -32.00
C LEU A 221 20.21 -35.82 -33.13
N PHE A 222 20.38 -34.99 -34.15
CA PHE A 222 21.51 -35.12 -35.07
C PHE A 222 22.78 -34.83 -34.27
N ARG A 223 23.52 -35.89 -33.98
CA ARG A 223 24.83 -35.87 -33.33
C ARG A 223 25.86 -35.33 -34.30
N LEU A 224 25.99 -34.01 -34.40
CA LEU A 224 27.12 -33.40 -35.10
C LEU A 224 28.40 -33.69 -34.29
N HIS A 225 29.24 -34.59 -34.82
CA HIS A 225 30.62 -34.75 -34.40
C HIS A 225 31.40 -33.51 -34.85
N ILE A 226 31.73 -32.63 -33.91
CA ILE A 226 32.78 -31.63 -34.11
C ILE A 226 34.07 -32.27 -33.59
N GLY A 227 34.94 -32.65 -34.52
CA GLY A 227 36.26 -33.18 -34.22
C GLY A 227 37.13 -32.12 -33.54
N CYS A 228 37.82 -32.55 -32.49
CA CYS A 228 38.95 -31.85 -31.92
C CYS A 228 40.06 -31.71 -32.96
N LEU A 229 40.54 -30.48 -33.17
CA LEU A 229 41.88 -30.22 -33.68
C LEU A 229 42.66 -29.47 -32.61
N HIS A 230 43.74 -30.12 -32.16
CA HIS A 230 44.83 -29.52 -31.41
C HIS A 230 45.61 -28.55 -32.29
N ALA A 231 46.07 -27.43 -31.74
CA ALA A 231 47.33 -26.79 -32.13
C ALA A 231 47.86 -25.87 -30.99
N PRO A 232 49.17 -25.63 -30.92
CA PRO A 232 49.87 -25.35 -29.67
C PRO A 232 50.21 -23.86 -29.46
N SER A 233 50.72 -23.61 -28.24
CA SER A 233 51.37 -22.43 -27.72
C SER A 233 52.40 -21.76 -28.65
N ASN A 234 52.39 -20.41 -28.71
CA ASN A 234 53.62 -19.64 -28.53
C ASN A 234 53.38 -18.14 -28.23
N SER A 235 54.15 -17.71 -27.22
CA SER A 235 54.69 -16.42 -26.81
C SER A 235 54.63 -15.15 -27.71
N SER A 236 54.48 -14.03 -27.00
CA SER A 236 55.19 -12.73 -27.16
C SER A 236 54.65 -11.64 -28.10
N SER A 237 54.01 -10.66 -27.46
CA SER A 237 54.39 -9.23 -27.38
C SER A 237 54.39 -8.30 -28.63
N ILE A 238 53.97 -7.04 -28.35
CA ILE A 238 54.38 -5.75 -28.95
C ILE A 238 53.40 -5.07 -29.94
N ILE A 239 52.93 -3.88 -29.50
CA ILE A 239 52.56 -2.63 -30.20
C ILE A 239 51.40 -2.63 -31.22
N GLY A 240 50.31 -1.97 -30.82
CA GLY A 240 49.93 -0.66 -31.39
C GLY A 240 48.96 -0.62 -32.58
N VAL A 241 48.19 0.49 -32.57
CA VAL A 241 47.54 1.17 -33.71
C VAL A 241 46.06 0.81 -33.97
N SER A 242 45.20 1.70 -33.47
CA SER A 242 43.86 2.09 -33.97
C SER A 242 43.94 2.46 -35.46
N PRO A 243 42.90 2.33 -36.33
CA PRO A 243 41.63 3.02 -36.13
C PRO A 243 40.37 2.39 -36.79
N HIS A 244 39.29 3.15 -36.66
CA HIS A 244 38.15 3.29 -37.57
C HIS A 244 36.87 2.48 -37.31
N ASN A 245 35.97 3.19 -36.64
CA ASN A 245 34.52 3.03 -36.66
C ASN A 245 33.93 3.50 -38.01
N GLU A 246 33.07 2.67 -38.59
CA GLU A 246 31.91 3.04 -39.43
C GLU A 246 30.76 2.19 -38.86
N GLY A 247 29.62 2.72 -38.43
CA GLY A 247 28.78 3.66 -39.13
C GLY A 247 27.49 2.92 -39.50
N ARG A 248 26.47 2.95 -38.64
CA ARG A 248 25.07 2.77 -39.07
C ARG A 248 24.11 3.50 -38.16
N GLN A 249 23.70 4.66 -38.68
CA GLN A 249 22.63 5.51 -38.21
C GLN A 249 21.29 4.79 -38.37
N GLY A 250 20.50 4.79 -37.30
CA GLY A 250 19.07 4.49 -37.30
C GLY A 250 18.35 5.71 -36.74
N VAL A 251 17.65 6.41 -37.63
CA VAL A 251 16.89 7.63 -37.41
C VAL A 251 15.73 7.40 -36.44
N VAL A 252 15.66 8.15 -35.34
CA VAL A 252 14.39 8.44 -34.65
C VAL A 252 14.34 9.94 -34.35
N GLN A 253 13.31 10.56 -34.91
CA GLN A 253 13.05 11.99 -34.83
C GLN A 253 12.57 12.39 -33.42
N HIS A 254 13.23 13.43 -32.91
CA HIS A 254 12.69 14.56 -32.14
C HIS A 254 11.37 14.40 -31.36
N LEU A 255 11.50 14.41 -30.03
CA LEU A 255 10.61 15.17 -29.15
C LEU A 255 11.49 16.00 -28.20
N LYS A 256 11.57 17.31 -28.48
CA LYS A 256 12.21 18.31 -27.63
C LYS A 256 11.31 18.56 -26.41
N LEU A 257 11.73 18.11 -25.23
CA LEU A 257 11.38 18.78 -23.98
C LEU A 257 12.65 19.45 -23.46
N ARG A 258 12.77 20.75 -23.71
CA ARG A 258 13.82 21.60 -23.14
C ARG A 258 13.20 22.42 -22.01
N GLN A 259 14.00 22.52 -20.93
CA GLN A 259 13.99 23.53 -19.87
C GLN A 259 13.12 23.26 -18.63
N LEU A 260 13.79 22.69 -17.61
CA LEU A 260 13.67 23.12 -16.21
C LEU A 260 14.96 22.74 -15.46
N ASP A 261 16.09 23.32 -15.90
CA ASP A 261 17.29 23.44 -15.08
C ASP A 261 17.27 24.80 -14.39
N ARG A 262 17.02 24.81 -13.08
CA ARG A 262 17.60 25.70 -12.06
C ARG A 262 16.91 25.47 -10.73
N LEU A 263 17.48 24.60 -9.89
CA LEU A 263 17.38 24.70 -8.44
C LEU A 263 18.78 24.51 -7.84
N PRO A 264 19.15 25.31 -6.82
CA PRO A 264 20.51 25.34 -6.29
C PRO A 264 20.84 24.11 -5.45
N HIS A 265 22.12 23.74 -5.55
CA HIS A 265 22.83 22.69 -4.82
C HIS A 265 22.54 22.73 -3.31
N LEU A 266 21.91 21.66 -2.78
CA LEU A 266 21.88 21.40 -1.34
C LEU A 266 23.05 20.50 -0.96
N SER A 267 23.80 20.95 0.05
CA SER A 267 24.95 20.28 0.65
C SER A 267 24.63 18.87 1.19
N PRO A 268 25.62 17.96 1.23
CA PRO A 268 25.44 16.63 1.82
C PRO A 268 25.31 16.73 3.34
N GLU A 269 24.13 16.44 3.84
CA GLU A 269 23.80 16.44 5.27
C GLU A 269 24.49 15.25 5.97
N SER A 270 25.19 15.56 7.06
CA SER A 270 25.98 14.66 7.87
C SER A 270 25.13 13.58 8.54
N SER A 271 25.65 12.36 8.55
CA SER A 271 25.14 11.23 9.34
C SER A 271 25.12 11.53 10.84
N LEU A 272 23.95 11.82 11.39
CA LEU A 272 23.69 11.79 12.83
C LEU A 272 22.61 10.73 13.16
N PRO A 273 22.71 10.06 14.32
CA PRO A 273 21.76 9.04 14.74
C PRO A 273 20.37 9.65 15.00
N PRO A 274 19.29 8.90 14.75
CA PRO A 274 17.94 9.42 14.92
C PRO A 274 17.64 9.71 16.40
N PRO A 275 17.02 10.86 16.73
CA PRO A 275 16.69 11.21 18.10
C PRO A 275 15.63 10.27 18.70
N PRO A 276 15.60 10.11 20.03
CA PRO A 276 14.63 9.27 20.73
C PRO A 276 13.18 9.77 20.56
N LEU A 277 12.23 8.83 20.65
CA LEU A 277 10.78 8.90 20.34
C LEU A 277 9.92 9.82 21.24
N SER A 278 10.52 10.81 21.90
CA SER A 278 9.84 11.79 22.73
C SER A 278 10.14 13.22 22.27
N THR A 279 10.35 13.44 20.97
CA THR A 279 10.52 14.80 20.47
C THR A 279 9.16 15.52 20.52
N PRO A 280 9.01 16.57 21.35
CA PRO A 280 7.79 17.37 21.36
C PRO A 280 7.55 17.93 19.96
N VAL A 281 6.29 17.91 19.52
CA VAL A 281 5.88 18.70 18.36
C VAL A 281 6.04 20.16 18.79
N GLY A 282 7.03 20.87 18.24
CA GLY A 282 7.29 22.28 18.59
C GLY A 282 8.75 22.65 18.85
N GLY A 283 9.73 21.73 18.74
CA GLY A 283 11.15 22.07 18.93
C GLY A 283 11.72 23.13 17.96
N SER A 284 11.02 23.46 16.87
CA SER A 284 11.42 24.57 15.99
C SER A 284 10.96 25.95 16.50
N ILE A 285 9.95 25.99 17.38
CA ILE A 285 9.34 27.23 17.85
C ILE A 285 10.18 27.85 18.97
N SER A 286 10.89 27.02 19.75
CA SER A 286 11.84 27.47 20.78
C SER A 286 12.99 28.30 20.21
N ASN A 287 13.30 28.17 18.91
CA ASN A 287 14.32 28.98 18.23
C ASN A 287 13.93 30.46 18.11
N HIS A 288 12.64 30.77 18.30
CA HIS A 288 12.09 32.13 18.23
C HIS A 288 11.64 32.63 19.60
N LEU A 289 12.12 32.02 20.70
CA LEU A 289 11.69 32.38 22.05
C LEU A 289 11.91 33.87 22.36
N ASP A 290 12.99 34.46 21.84
CA ASP A 290 13.31 35.87 22.04
C ASP A 290 12.30 36.80 21.36
N GLU A 291 11.83 36.48 20.15
CA GLU A 291 10.73 37.20 19.50
C GLU A 291 9.43 37.07 20.30
N TRP A 292 9.12 35.87 20.82
CA TRP A 292 7.91 35.65 21.61
C TRP A 292 7.92 36.39 22.95
N LEU A 293 9.08 36.52 23.60
CA LEU A 293 9.26 37.31 24.82
C LEU A 293 8.98 38.81 24.61
N ARG A 294 9.13 39.31 23.37
CA ARG A 294 8.80 40.71 23.04
C ARG A 294 7.30 40.91 22.80
N ILE A 295 6.57 39.86 22.45
CA ILE A 295 5.16 39.90 22.10
C ILE A 295 4.28 39.61 23.32
N THR A 296 4.69 38.71 24.20
CA THR A 296 3.89 38.30 25.35
C THR A 296 4.72 38.02 26.59
N SER A 297 4.17 38.38 27.75
CA SER A 297 4.65 38.04 29.08
C SER A 297 3.85 36.89 29.72
N ASP A 298 2.93 36.27 28.98
CA ASP A 298 2.13 35.15 29.45
C ASP A 298 3.01 33.91 29.67
N ALA A 299 3.10 33.47 30.93
CA ALA A 299 3.93 32.36 31.34
C ALA A 299 3.52 31.03 30.69
N TRP A 300 2.24 30.82 30.37
CA TRP A 300 1.78 29.61 29.71
C TRP A 300 2.26 29.57 28.26
N VAL A 301 2.10 30.66 27.50
CA VAL A 301 2.55 30.74 26.10
C VAL A 301 4.06 30.54 25.99
N LEU A 302 4.83 31.23 26.84
CA LEU A 302 6.29 31.11 26.86
C LEU A 302 6.75 29.70 27.24
N ASN A 303 6.00 29.00 28.10
CA ASN A 303 6.31 27.62 28.48
C ASN A 303 6.08 26.64 27.31
N ILE A 304 5.02 26.86 26.52
CA ILE A 304 4.72 26.10 25.30
C ILE A 304 5.81 26.33 24.24
N VAL A 305 6.23 27.58 24.02
CA VAL A 305 7.29 27.92 23.05
C VAL A 305 8.63 27.32 23.49
N ARG A 306 8.96 27.39 24.78
CA ARG A 306 10.24 26.93 25.32
C ARG A 306 10.37 25.40 25.32
N HIS A 307 9.30 24.66 25.62
CA HIS A 307 9.38 23.21 25.81
C HIS A 307 8.63 22.39 24.74
N GLY A 308 7.96 23.06 23.81
CA GLY A 308 7.04 22.45 22.85
C GLY A 308 5.73 22.00 23.50
N TYR A 309 4.72 21.72 22.67
CA TYR A 309 3.44 21.22 23.16
C TYR A 309 3.40 19.70 23.06
N VAL A 310 3.16 19.03 24.19
CA VAL A 310 2.86 17.61 24.21
C VAL A 310 1.34 17.46 24.34
N LEU A 311 0.68 17.13 23.22
CA LEU A 311 -0.72 16.73 23.23
C LEU A 311 -0.88 15.44 24.04
N ARG A 312 -1.13 15.59 25.34
CA ARG A 312 -1.55 14.51 26.22
C ARG A 312 -3.07 14.39 26.14
N PHE A 313 -3.56 13.58 25.22
CA PHE A 313 -4.94 13.11 25.25
C PHE A 313 -5.08 12.06 26.37
N THR A 314 -5.09 12.51 27.63
CA THR A 314 -5.18 11.61 28.81
C THR A 314 -6.60 11.18 29.14
N SER A 315 -7.61 11.70 28.44
CA SER A 315 -8.99 11.23 28.59
C SER A 315 -9.82 11.49 27.32
N PRO A 316 -10.78 10.61 27.00
CA PRO A 316 -11.78 10.89 25.97
C PRO A 316 -12.56 12.16 26.32
N PRO A 317 -13.04 12.92 25.33
CA PRO A 317 -13.84 14.12 25.59
C PRO A 317 -15.07 13.78 26.44
N PRO A 318 -15.44 14.63 27.41
CA PRO A 318 -16.61 14.39 28.25
C PRO A 318 -17.83 14.21 27.36
N SER A 319 -18.55 13.10 27.54
CA SER A 319 -19.80 12.83 26.83
C SER A 319 -20.78 13.95 27.14
N ILE A 320 -21.26 14.63 26.10
CA ILE A 320 -22.28 15.68 26.20
C ILE A 320 -23.48 15.10 26.96
N PRO A 321 -23.88 15.66 28.11
CA PRO A 321 -25.03 15.16 28.85
C PRO A 321 -26.30 15.34 27.99
N PRO A 322 -27.25 14.39 28.04
CA PRO A 322 -28.47 14.47 27.27
C PRO A 322 -29.22 15.76 27.65
N LYS A 323 -29.66 16.52 26.63
CA LYS A 323 -30.55 17.67 26.80
C LYS A 323 -31.79 17.21 27.56
N THR A 324 -31.91 17.60 28.82
CA THR A 324 -33.18 17.54 29.54
C THR A 324 -34.13 18.51 28.85
N ALA A 325 -35.18 17.97 28.25
CA ALA A 325 -36.28 18.77 27.73
C ALA A 325 -36.91 19.56 28.88
N SER A 326 -37.01 20.87 28.70
CA SER A 326 -37.88 21.77 29.47
C SER A 326 -39.02 22.20 28.56
#